data_AF-A0A7S1C864-F1
#
_entry.id   AF-A0A7S1C864-F1
#
_cell.length_a   1.000
_cell.length_b   1.000
_cell.length_c   1.000
_cell.angle_alpha   90.00
_cell.angle_beta   90.00
_cell.angle_gamma   90.00
#
_symmetry.space_group_name_H-M   'P 1'
#
loop_
_entity.id
_entity.type
_entity.pdbx_description
1 polymer ?
#
loop_
_entity_poly.entity_id
_entity_poly.type
_entity_poly.pdbx_seq_one_letter_code
_entity_poly.pdbx_strand_id
1 'polypeptide(L)'
;NTLSEQVATALGIAASKGGKGGEAAGGAGGDGKGEEEEFTPVEKAAAAGATVTAAQPVRPCVQPFHALVYNMSLVQQRQLAECYARRAVLSVALLDVPTFRFRAKRPQQRLRIGYVSSDFGNHPVSHLMQSVFSMHDSDAFEVFCYALSPDDQSHWRRNIEAGSEHFKDLSRLQAGDAARLIYGDSIHVLVNLNGYTKGSRNEIFALKPAPIQVQFLGFPGSMGADFIPYLIADNVTVPAALRDGYSEKIVAMPHTFMPTDHKQSARDVLDPDKCPTRSDYGVPEDKF
;
A
#
# COMPACT_ATOMS: atom_id res chain seq x y z
N ASN A 1 1.92 -18.43 8.10
CA ASN A 1 2.87 -18.39 6.95
C ASN A 1 2.22 -18.45 5.57
N THR A 2 1.06 -19.06 5.37
CA THR A 2 0.51 -19.27 4.02
C THR A 2 0.04 -18.01 3.28
N LEU A 3 -0.48 -16.99 3.96
CA LEU A 3 -1.02 -15.80 3.29
C LEU A 3 0.07 -14.93 2.63
N SER A 4 1.20 -14.77 3.31
CA SER A 4 2.37 -14.05 2.79
C SER A 4 2.97 -14.79 1.60
N GLU A 5 3.12 -16.13 1.70
CA GLU A 5 3.53 -16.99 0.59
C GLU A 5 2.54 -16.90 -0.59
N GLN A 6 1.22 -16.85 -0.35
CA GLN A 6 0.21 -16.74 -1.40
C GLN A 6 0.20 -15.37 -2.09
N VAL A 7 0.31 -14.25 -1.35
CA VAL A 7 0.44 -12.91 -1.95
C VAL A 7 1.76 -12.78 -2.71
N ALA A 8 2.84 -13.35 -2.17
CA ALA A 8 4.14 -13.40 -2.83
C ALA A 8 4.07 -14.16 -4.16
N THR A 9 3.60 -15.42 -4.16
CA THR A 9 3.46 -16.23 -5.36
C THR A 9 2.45 -15.65 -6.34
N ALA A 10 1.40 -14.98 -5.86
CA ALA A 10 0.47 -14.22 -6.70
C ALA A 10 1.09 -13.04 -7.45
N LEU A 11 2.29 -12.62 -7.06
CA LEU A 11 3.07 -11.53 -7.68
C LEU A 11 4.37 -12.05 -8.32
N GLY A 12 4.43 -13.35 -8.62
CA GLY A 12 5.55 -13.98 -9.33
C GLY A 12 6.73 -14.43 -8.46
N ILE A 13 6.56 -14.53 -7.14
CA ILE A 13 7.64 -14.93 -6.22
C ILE A 13 7.67 -16.44 -5.98
N ALA A 14 8.79 -17.06 -6.36
CA ALA A 14 9.22 -18.36 -5.85
C ALA A 14 10.68 -18.27 -5.37
N ALA A 15 10.92 -18.40 -4.06
CA ALA A 15 12.25 -18.70 -3.52
C ALA A 15 12.18 -19.37 -2.13
N SER A 16 12.76 -20.57 -2.08
CA SER A 16 13.30 -21.36 -0.94
C SER A 16 13.00 -20.98 0.53
N LYS A 17 12.65 -21.99 1.33
CA LYS A 17 12.55 -21.91 2.79
C LYS A 17 13.91 -22.15 3.48
N GLY A 18 14.33 -21.18 4.29
CA GLY A 18 15.21 -21.35 5.44
C GLY A 18 14.82 -20.31 6.49
N GLY A 19 15.01 -20.49 7.79
CA GLY A 19 15.50 -21.61 8.58
C GLY A 19 15.33 -21.19 10.06
N LYS A 20 14.98 -22.11 10.97
CA LYS A 20 14.66 -21.72 12.36
C LYS A 20 15.92 -21.27 13.11
N GLY A 21 15.81 -20.18 13.85
CA GLY A 21 16.66 -19.83 14.99
C GLY A 21 15.79 -19.16 16.04
N GLY A 22 15.94 -19.53 17.31
CA GLY A 22 15.22 -18.93 18.42
C GLY A 22 15.97 -19.14 19.72
N GLU A 23 15.79 -18.22 20.67
CA GLU A 23 16.26 -18.35 22.05
C GLU A 23 15.40 -17.48 23.00
N ALA A 24 15.57 -17.63 24.31
CA ALA A 24 14.55 -17.33 25.32
C ALA A 24 15.09 -16.70 26.63
N ALA A 25 14.18 -16.44 27.59
CA ALA A 25 14.36 -15.88 28.96
C ALA A 25 14.77 -14.38 29.04
N GLY A 26 14.50 -13.58 30.09
CA GLY A 26 13.78 -13.68 31.39
C GLY A 26 13.91 -12.31 32.14
N GLY A 27 13.33 -11.99 33.31
CA GLY A 27 12.35 -12.64 34.22
C GLY A 27 12.32 -11.99 35.63
N ALA A 28 11.13 -11.71 36.20
CA ALA A 28 10.87 -11.05 37.52
C ALA A 28 11.32 -9.57 37.68
N GLY A 29 10.81 -8.74 38.61
CA GLY A 29 9.71 -8.83 39.61
C GLY A 29 9.87 -7.75 40.71
N GLY A 30 8.80 -7.31 41.39
CA GLY A 30 8.91 -6.39 42.56
C GLY A 30 7.65 -5.59 42.93
N ASP A 31 7.09 -5.84 44.11
CA ASP A 31 5.95 -5.13 44.71
C ASP A 31 6.36 -3.94 45.61
N GLY A 32 5.45 -2.99 45.85
CA GLY A 32 5.56 -1.97 46.89
C GLY A 32 4.21 -1.32 47.23
N LYS A 33 3.83 -1.31 48.52
CA LYS A 33 2.60 -0.69 49.05
C LYS A 33 2.91 0.55 49.91
N GLY A 34 1.94 1.46 49.98
CA GLY A 34 1.78 2.57 50.93
C GLY A 34 0.54 3.35 50.52
N GLU A 35 -0.62 3.09 51.16
CA GLU A 35 -1.17 3.78 52.33
C GLU A 35 -1.89 5.10 51.98
N GLU A 36 -3.11 5.25 52.51
CA GLU A 36 -4.12 6.24 52.11
C GLU A 36 -4.23 7.36 53.16
N GLU A 37 -4.41 8.62 52.72
CA GLU A 37 -4.90 9.71 53.58
C GLU A 37 -6.25 10.23 53.05
N GLU A 38 -7.21 10.40 53.96
CA GLU A 38 -8.60 10.73 53.67
C GLU A 38 -8.88 12.24 53.78
N PHE A 39 -9.28 12.87 52.67
CA PHE A 39 -9.63 14.30 52.62
C PHE A 39 -11.15 14.58 52.65
N THR A 40 -11.50 15.71 53.25
CA THR A 40 -12.88 16.08 53.61
C THR A 40 -13.74 16.53 52.42
N PRO A 41 -15.10 16.58 52.54
CA PRO A 41 -15.99 16.69 51.37
C PRO A 41 -15.90 17.97 50.51
N VAL A 42 -15.19 19.02 50.97
CA VAL A 42 -15.12 20.31 50.24
C VAL A 42 -13.97 20.32 49.21
N GLU A 43 -12.90 19.56 49.43
CA GLU A 43 -11.74 19.51 48.51
C GLU A 43 -11.99 18.58 47.31
N LYS A 44 -12.94 17.64 47.42
CA LYS A 44 -13.38 16.76 46.33
C LYS A 44 -14.02 17.49 45.13
N ALA A 45 -14.38 18.76 45.27
CA ALA A 45 -14.93 19.56 44.17
C ALA A 45 -13.85 20.27 43.31
N ALA A 46 -12.66 20.52 43.87
CA ALA A 46 -11.55 21.17 43.15
C ALA A 46 -10.54 20.17 42.57
N ALA A 47 -10.48 18.94 43.10
CA ALA A 47 -9.64 17.85 42.61
C ALA A 47 -10.25 17.05 41.43
N ALA A 48 -11.33 17.54 40.80
CA ALA A 48 -11.90 16.96 39.58
C ALA A 48 -11.00 17.30 38.37
N GLY A 49 -9.86 16.61 38.30
CA GLY A 49 -8.78 16.89 37.36
C GLY A 49 -9.18 16.80 35.89
N ALA A 50 -9.48 17.96 35.30
CA ALA A 50 -9.14 18.21 33.90
C ALA A 50 -7.62 18.43 33.81
N THR A 51 -6.85 17.35 34.00
CA THR A 51 -5.45 17.35 33.54
C THR A 51 -5.48 17.66 32.06
N VAL A 52 -4.97 18.83 31.68
CA VAL A 52 -4.71 19.17 30.29
C VAL A 52 -3.73 18.12 29.79
N THR A 53 -4.25 17.11 29.10
CA THR A 53 -3.47 16.06 28.48
C THR A 53 -2.41 16.75 27.65
N ALA A 54 -1.14 16.42 27.90
CA ALA A 54 0.01 17.09 27.29
C ALA A 54 -0.28 17.30 25.79
N ALA A 55 -0.38 18.58 25.40
CA ALA A 55 -1.00 18.95 24.13
C ALA A 55 -0.38 18.11 23.01
N GLN A 56 -1.20 17.26 22.37
CA GLN A 56 -0.74 16.35 21.32
C GLN A 56 0.10 17.18 20.34
N PRO A 57 1.38 16.82 20.12
CA PRO A 57 2.29 17.67 19.35
C PRO A 57 1.63 17.96 18.00
N VAL A 58 1.45 19.25 17.70
CA VAL A 58 0.66 19.70 16.55
C VAL A 58 1.28 19.12 15.29
N ARG A 59 0.67 18.06 14.76
CA ARG A 59 1.17 17.36 13.57
C ARG A 59 1.03 18.32 12.39
N PRO A 60 2.07 18.48 11.54
CA PRO A 60 2.01 19.40 10.42
C PRO A 60 0.86 19.02 9.49
N CYS A 61 0.08 20.02 9.04
CA CYS A 61 -1.00 19.83 8.08
C CYS A 61 -0.42 19.67 6.66
N VAL A 62 0.32 18.57 6.45
CA VAL A 62 1.03 18.23 5.21
C VAL A 62 0.53 16.87 4.71
N GLN A 63 0.52 16.67 3.40
CA GLN A 63 0.15 15.38 2.80
C GLN A 63 1.28 14.36 3.04
N PRO A 64 1.00 13.06 3.29
CA PRO A 64 2.06 12.09 3.56
C PRO A 64 3.10 11.96 2.43
N PHE A 65 2.70 12.16 1.16
CA PHE A 65 3.65 12.23 0.04
C PHE A 65 4.54 13.47 0.07
N HIS A 66 4.01 14.63 0.45
CA HIS A 66 4.84 15.83 0.64
C HIS A 66 5.72 15.73 1.89
N ALA A 67 5.35 14.93 2.90
CA ALA A 67 6.16 14.72 4.10
C ALA A 67 7.54 14.10 3.80
N LEU A 68 7.68 13.38 2.68
CA LEU A 68 8.90 12.68 2.26
C LEU A 68 10.11 13.61 2.01
N VAL A 69 9.89 14.89 1.71
CA VAL A 69 10.99 15.87 1.49
C VAL A 69 11.41 16.61 2.76
N TYR A 70 10.73 16.37 3.88
CA TYR A 70 11.08 16.96 5.18
C TYR A 70 11.93 15.99 6.00
N ASN A 71 12.75 16.52 6.90
CA ASN A 71 13.55 15.74 7.84
C ASN A 71 12.66 15.17 8.97
N MET A 72 11.82 14.18 8.64
CA MET A 72 10.93 13.47 9.55
C MET A 72 11.35 12.01 9.68
N SER A 73 11.36 11.47 10.90
CA SER A 73 11.61 10.05 11.12
C SER A 73 10.47 9.19 10.57
N LEU A 74 10.73 7.92 10.24
CA LEU A 74 9.70 7.01 9.73
C LEU A 74 8.50 6.89 10.70
N VAL A 75 8.74 6.95 12.02
CA VAL A 75 7.67 6.95 13.02
C VAL A 75 6.80 8.21 12.91
N GLN A 76 7.39 9.39 12.68
CA GLN A 76 6.63 10.62 12.45
C GLN A 76 5.87 10.60 11.13
N GLN A 77 6.45 10.02 10.07
CA GLN A 77 5.78 9.84 8.78
C GLN A 77 4.58 8.88 8.90
N ARG A 78 4.73 7.75 9.61
CA ARG A 78 3.64 6.83 9.95
C ARG A 78 2.54 7.52 10.76
N GLN A 79 2.91 8.29 11.77
CA GLN A 79 1.96 9.06 12.58
C GLN A 79 1.18 10.10 11.77
N LEU A 80 1.80 10.70 10.76
CA LEU A 80 1.07 11.56 9.83
C LEU A 80 0.11 10.74 8.97
N ALA A 81 0.55 9.61 8.41
CA ALA A 81 -0.27 8.69 7.65
C ALA A 81 -1.49 8.16 8.44
N GLU A 82 -1.32 7.84 9.73
CA GLU A 82 -2.40 7.46 10.66
C GLU A 82 -3.52 8.53 10.73
N CYS A 83 -3.17 9.82 10.67
CA CYS A 83 -4.16 10.91 10.64
C CYS A 83 -4.96 10.93 9.33
N TYR A 84 -4.34 10.63 8.19
CA TYR A 84 -5.01 10.54 6.90
C TYR A 84 -5.88 9.27 6.79
N ALA A 85 -5.39 8.13 7.29
CA ALA A 85 -6.17 6.90 7.42
C ALA A 85 -7.44 7.14 8.25
N ARG A 86 -7.31 7.81 9.40
CA ARG A 86 -8.45 8.18 10.25
C ARG A 86 -9.45 9.09 9.51
N ARG A 87 -8.98 10.02 8.68
CA ARG A 87 -9.87 10.85 7.85
C ARG A 87 -10.66 10.01 6.85
N ALA A 88 -10.03 9.06 6.15
CA ALA A 88 -10.72 8.15 5.25
C ALA A 88 -11.79 7.31 5.97
N VAL A 89 -11.47 6.77 7.17
CA VAL A 89 -12.42 6.03 8.01
C VAL A 89 -13.62 6.89 8.43
N LEU A 90 -13.38 8.14 8.86
CA LEU A 90 -14.46 9.07 9.20
C LEU A 90 -15.33 9.45 8.00
N SER A 91 -14.72 9.62 6.82
CA SER A 91 -15.45 9.91 5.58
C SER A 91 -16.36 8.76 5.16
N VAL A 92 -15.95 7.50 5.35
CA VAL A 92 -16.79 6.34 4.99
C VAL A 92 -17.81 5.95 6.06
N ALA A 93 -17.58 6.33 7.32
CA ALA A 93 -18.54 6.11 8.41
C ALA A 93 -19.86 6.89 8.23
N LEU A 94 -19.89 7.87 7.33
CA LEU A 94 -21.09 8.62 6.93
C LEU A 94 -21.80 8.04 5.70
N LEU A 95 -21.26 6.97 5.09
CA LEU A 95 -21.85 6.32 3.91
C LEU A 95 -22.72 5.13 4.33
N ASP A 96 -23.90 5.01 3.71
CA ASP A 96 -24.77 3.84 3.86
C ASP A 96 -24.26 2.66 3.01
N VAL A 97 -23.17 2.05 3.48
CA VAL A 97 -22.54 0.88 2.87
C VAL A 97 -22.44 -0.23 3.91
N PRO A 98 -23.08 -1.40 3.70
CA PRO A 98 -23.03 -2.50 4.66
C PRO A 98 -21.63 -3.12 4.72
N THR A 99 -21.22 -3.58 5.90
CA THR A 99 -19.97 -4.34 6.07
C THR A 99 -19.96 -5.59 5.21
N PHE A 100 -19.00 -5.66 4.28
CA PHE A 100 -18.81 -6.79 3.38
C PHE A 100 -18.45 -8.07 4.14
N ARG A 101 -18.90 -9.23 3.64
CA ARG A 101 -18.66 -10.55 4.25
C ARG A 101 -18.07 -11.52 3.23
N PHE A 102 -16.90 -12.05 3.55
CA PHE A 102 -16.14 -12.87 2.63
C PHE A 102 -16.35 -14.37 2.87
N ARG A 103 -16.43 -15.13 1.78
CA ARG A 103 -16.33 -16.59 1.80
C ARG A 103 -14.89 -17.00 1.50
N ALA A 104 -14.47 -18.15 2.01
CA ALA A 104 -13.19 -18.72 1.62
C ALA A 104 -13.15 -19.01 0.11
N LYS A 105 -12.01 -18.75 -0.53
CA LYS A 105 -11.73 -19.14 -1.91
C LYS A 105 -12.00 -20.65 -2.07
N ARG A 106 -12.72 -21.04 -3.12
CA ARG A 106 -12.96 -22.46 -3.40
C ARG A 106 -11.66 -23.17 -3.83
N PRO A 107 -11.49 -24.46 -3.49
CA PRO A 107 -10.48 -25.30 -4.12
C PRO A 107 -10.52 -25.19 -5.66
N GLN A 108 -9.35 -25.26 -6.30
CA GLN A 108 -9.17 -25.14 -7.76
C GLN A 108 -9.67 -23.85 -8.44
N GLN A 109 -10.23 -22.88 -7.72
CA GLN A 109 -10.55 -21.57 -8.29
C GLN A 109 -9.25 -20.77 -8.58
N ARG A 110 -9.26 -19.89 -9.58
CA ARG A 110 -8.22 -18.86 -9.78
C ARG A 110 -8.23 -17.85 -8.62
N LEU A 111 -7.08 -17.31 -8.24
CA LEU A 111 -7.01 -16.23 -7.26
C LEU A 111 -7.28 -14.88 -7.96
N ARG A 112 -8.42 -14.27 -7.64
CA ARG A 112 -8.77 -12.93 -8.12
C ARG A 112 -7.94 -11.84 -7.45
N ILE A 113 -7.18 -11.09 -8.23
CA ILE A 113 -6.35 -9.95 -7.80
C ILE A 113 -6.93 -8.68 -8.44
N GLY A 114 -7.16 -7.65 -7.64
CA GLY A 114 -7.61 -6.34 -8.12
C GLY A 114 -6.54 -5.28 -7.88
N TYR A 115 -6.08 -4.61 -8.94
CA TYR A 115 -5.17 -3.47 -8.86
C TYR A 115 -5.96 -2.17 -8.98
N VAL A 116 -5.89 -1.31 -7.96
CA VAL A 116 -6.57 -0.01 -7.96
C VAL A 116 -5.57 1.11 -8.13
N SER A 117 -5.75 1.95 -9.14
CA SER A 117 -4.86 3.06 -9.43
C SER A 117 -5.53 4.22 -10.16
N SER A 118 -5.23 5.46 -9.78
CA SER A 118 -5.43 6.66 -10.63
C SER A 118 -4.44 6.78 -11.80
N ASP A 119 -3.49 5.85 -11.92
CA ASP A 119 -2.26 6.07 -12.67
C ASP A 119 -2.13 5.14 -13.88
N PHE A 120 -3.23 4.50 -14.29
CA PHE A 120 -3.36 3.75 -15.56
C PHE A 120 -3.47 4.75 -16.72
N GLY A 121 -2.32 5.08 -17.30
CA GLY A 121 -2.12 6.18 -18.25
C GLY A 121 -0.65 6.55 -18.37
N ASN A 122 -0.33 7.76 -18.84
CA ASN A 122 1.04 8.28 -18.89
C ASN A 122 1.54 8.68 -17.49
N HIS A 123 1.90 7.69 -16.68
CA HIS A 123 2.42 7.86 -15.32
C HIS A 123 3.48 6.81 -14.99
N PRO A 124 4.49 7.12 -14.13
CA PRO A 124 5.54 6.16 -13.75
C PRO A 124 5.04 4.78 -13.30
N VAL A 125 3.90 4.68 -12.60
CA VAL A 125 3.29 3.38 -12.24
C VAL A 125 3.04 2.52 -13.48
N SER A 126 2.43 3.10 -14.53
CA SER A 126 2.21 2.39 -15.79
C SER A 126 3.50 2.14 -16.58
N HIS A 127 4.45 3.08 -16.54
CA HIS A 127 5.78 2.90 -17.16
C HIS A 127 6.56 1.73 -16.55
N LEU A 128 6.34 1.43 -15.26
CA LEU A 128 6.98 0.32 -14.55
C LEU A 128 6.18 -0.99 -14.62
N MET A 129 4.84 -0.91 -14.67
CA MET A 129 3.95 -2.05 -14.46
C MET A 129 3.10 -2.50 -15.65
N GLN A 130 3.06 -1.81 -16.80
CA GLN A 130 2.05 -2.12 -17.84
C GLN A 130 2.02 -3.60 -18.27
N SER A 131 3.16 -4.29 -18.39
CA SER A 131 3.19 -5.72 -18.69
C SER A 131 2.89 -6.62 -17.49
N VAL A 132 3.05 -6.16 -16.24
CA VAL A 132 2.86 -6.99 -15.03
C VAL A 132 1.43 -7.54 -14.99
N PHE A 133 0.44 -6.74 -15.37
CA PHE A 133 -0.96 -7.14 -15.36
C PHE A 133 -1.27 -8.30 -16.33
N SER A 134 -0.55 -8.39 -17.46
CA SER A 134 -0.70 -9.45 -18.47
C SER A 134 0.22 -10.66 -18.25
N MET A 135 1.28 -10.52 -17.44
CA MET A 135 2.26 -11.58 -17.17
C MET A 135 1.87 -12.51 -16.00
N HIS A 136 0.68 -12.37 -15.43
CA HIS A 136 0.17 -13.34 -14.46
C HIS A 136 -0.12 -14.69 -15.12
N ASP A 137 0.19 -15.79 -14.41
CA ASP A 137 -0.23 -17.13 -14.80
C ASP A 137 -1.76 -17.22 -14.84
N SER A 138 -2.32 -17.34 -16.04
CA SER A 138 -3.76 -17.38 -16.29
C SER A 138 -4.46 -18.57 -15.64
N ASP A 139 -3.77 -19.70 -15.42
CA ASP A 139 -4.37 -20.88 -14.81
C ASP A 139 -4.50 -20.71 -13.28
N ALA A 140 -3.65 -19.86 -12.68
CA ALA A 140 -3.62 -19.60 -11.24
C ALA A 140 -4.31 -18.30 -10.82
N PHE A 141 -4.31 -17.26 -11.65
CA PHE A 141 -4.71 -15.88 -11.31
C PHE A 141 -5.72 -15.29 -12.30
N GLU A 142 -6.65 -14.49 -11.80
CA GLU A 142 -7.68 -13.76 -12.56
C GLU A 142 -7.53 -12.27 -12.22
N VAL A 143 -7.19 -11.44 -13.20
CA VAL A 143 -6.64 -10.09 -12.95
C VAL A 143 -7.65 -8.99 -13.30
N PHE A 144 -7.87 -8.09 -12.34
CA PHE A 144 -8.74 -6.93 -12.48
C PHE A 144 -7.93 -5.64 -12.33
N CYS A 145 -8.10 -4.69 -13.24
CA CYS A 145 -7.53 -3.35 -13.19
C CYS A 145 -8.66 -2.33 -13.00
N TYR A 146 -8.62 -1.60 -11.89
CA TYR A 146 -9.61 -0.61 -11.48
C TYR A 146 -9.05 0.81 -11.60
N ALA A 147 -9.39 1.51 -12.69
CA ALA A 147 -8.93 2.88 -12.93
C ALA A 147 -9.70 3.88 -12.06
N LEU A 148 -8.99 4.74 -11.33
CA LEU A 148 -9.58 5.88 -10.63
C LEU A 148 -9.57 7.17 -11.48
N SER A 149 -8.96 7.12 -12.66
CA SER A 149 -8.83 8.22 -13.63
C SER A 149 -9.50 7.90 -14.97
N PRO A 150 -10.05 8.91 -15.67
CA PRO A 150 -10.53 8.75 -17.04
C PRO A 150 -9.42 8.30 -17.99
N ASP A 151 -9.79 7.74 -19.14
CA ASP A 151 -8.85 7.42 -20.22
C ASP A 151 -8.15 8.69 -20.74
N ASP A 152 -6.82 8.68 -20.72
CA ASP A 152 -5.95 9.78 -21.17
C ASP A 152 -5.50 9.65 -22.64
N GLN A 153 -6.02 8.65 -23.37
CA GLN A 153 -5.67 8.30 -24.75
C GLN A 153 -4.19 7.93 -24.94
N SER A 154 -3.45 7.62 -23.88
CA SER A 154 -2.06 7.19 -23.98
C SER A 154 -1.93 5.74 -24.44
N HIS A 155 -0.75 5.37 -24.94
CA HIS A 155 -0.51 3.96 -25.29
C HIS A 155 -0.41 3.07 -24.04
N TRP A 156 0.09 3.58 -22.91
CA TRP A 156 0.13 2.84 -21.65
C TRP A 156 -1.27 2.45 -21.18
N ARG A 157 -2.24 3.38 -21.25
CA ARG A 157 -3.65 3.09 -20.94
C ARG A 157 -4.20 1.96 -21.82
N ARG A 158 -4.05 2.07 -23.14
CA ARG A 158 -4.49 1.03 -24.09
C ARG A 158 -3.79 -0.32 -23.87
N ASN A 159 -2.50 -0.32 -23.57
CA ASN A 159 -1.73 -1.53 -23.29
C ASN A 159 -2.23 -2.24 -22.03
N ILE A 160 -2.55 -1.50 -20.97
CA ILE A 160 -3.11 -2.06 -19.72
C ILE A 160 -4.54 -2.57 -19.95
N GLU A 161 -5.38 -1.81 -20.66
CA GLU A 161 -6.74 -2.24 -21.01
C GLU A 161 -6.73 -3.54 -21.82
N ALA A 162 -5.87 -3.65 -22.84
CA ALA A 162 -5.76 -4.84 -23.68
C ALA A 162 -5.02 -6.01 -23.02
N GLY A 163 -4.13 -5.74 -22.06
CA GLY A 163 -3.32 -6.74 -21.36
C GLY A 163 -3.97 -7.30 -20.08
N SER A 164 -4.88 -6.55 -19.45
CA SER A 164 -5.63 -7.03 -18.28
C SER A 164 -6.85 -7.85 -18.70
N GLU A 165 -7.18 -8.91 -17.95
CA GLU A 165 -8.36 -9.73 -18.23
C GLU A 165 -9.67 -8.96 -17.98
N HIS A 166 -9.69 -8.10 -16.96
CA HIS A 166 -10.84 -7.25 -16.64
C HIS A 166 -10.38 -5.82 -16.35
N PHE A 167 -10.62 -4.88 -17.27
CA PHE A 167 -10.40 -3.45 -17.01
C PHE A 167 -11.72 -2.75 -16.66
N LYS A 168 -11.74 -1.94 -15.59
CA LYS A 168 -12.94 -1.24 -15.11
C LYS A 168 -12.65 0.20 -14.70
N ASP A 169 -13.39 1.14 -15.28
CA ASP A 169 -13.33 2.57 -14.94
C ASP A 169 -14.21 2.87 -13.71
N LEU A 170 -13.59 3.29 -12.61
CA LEU A 170 -14.22 3.74 -11.37
C LEU A 170 -14.13 5.27 -11.18
N SER A 171 -13.57 6.02 -12.14
CA SER A 171 -13.31 7.47 -12.05
C SER A 171 -14.57 8.30 -11.81
N ARG A 172 -15.73 7.81 -12.27
CA ARG A 172 -17.05 8.44 -12.11
C ARG A 172 -17.89 7.85 -10.96
N LEU A 173 -17.45 6.77 -10.32
CA LEU A 173 -18.21 6.11 -9.25
C LEU A 173 -17.91 6.73 -7.89
N GLN A 174 -18.90 6.82 -7.00
CA GLN A 174 -18.66 7.18 -5.60
C GLN A 174 -17.95 6.02 -4.86
N ALA A 175 -17.34 6.30 -3.70
CA ALA A 175 -16.52 5.31 -3.00
C ALA A 175 -17.33 4.06 -2.59
N GLY A 176 -18.59 4.25 -2.19
CA GLY A 176 -19.51 3.15 -1.87
C GLY A 176 -19.82 2.26 -3.08
N ASP A 177 -20.10 2.84 -4.24
CA ASP A 177 -20.44 2.07 -5.45
C ASP A 177 -19.21 1.38 -6.05
N ALA A 178 -18.05 2.04 -6.03
CA ALA A 178 -16.76 1.44 -6.34
C ALA A 178 -16.46 0.23 -5.45
N ALA A 179 -16.66 0.35 -4.13
CA ALA A 179 -16.48 -0.76 -3.19
C ALA A 179 -17.48 -1.91 -3.42
N ARG A 180 -18.76 -1.59 -3.67
CA ARG A 180 -19.80 -2.59 -4.02
C ARG A 180 -19.44 -3.35 -5.30
N LEU A 181 -18.91 -2.67 -6.31
CA LEU A 181 -18.47 -3.26 -7.57
C LEU A 181 -17.28 -4.23 -7.35
N ILE A 182 -16.23 -3.78 -6.65
CA ILE A 182 -15.06 -4.62 -6.30
C ILE A 182 -15.47 -5.84 -5.47
N TYR A 183 -16.42 -5.68 -4.54
CA TYR A 183 -16.97 -6.77 -3.75
C TYR A 183 -17.78 -7.76 -4.62
N GLY A 184 -18.58 -7.26 -5.58
CA GLY A 184 -19.31 -8.08 -6.54
C GLY A 184 -18.40 -8.96 -7.40
N ASP A 185 -17.24 -8.42 -7.79
CA ASP A 185 -16.18 -9.16 -8.50
C ASP A 185 -15.53 -10.25 -7.63
N SER A 186 -15.80 -10.29 -6.32
CA SER A 186 -15.24 -11.27 -5.38
C SER A 186 -13.71 -11.28 -5.38
N ILE A 187 -13.10 -10.09 -5.39
CA ILE A 187 -11.64 -9.92 -5.30
C ILE A 187 -11.11 -10.52 -3.98
N HIS A 188 -10.05 -11.33 -4.07
CA HIS A 188 -9.43 -11.94 -2.89
C HIS A 188 -8.30 -11.06 -2.33
N VAL A 189 -7.51 -10.45 -3.23
CA VAL A 189 -6.41 -9.54 -2.90
C VAL A 189 -6.61 -8.22 -3.65
N LEU A 190 -6.82 -7.13 -2.92
CA LEU A 190 -6.92 -5.78 -3.49
C LEU A 190 -5.65 -4.99 -3.24
N VAL A 191 -4.97 -4.62 -4.32
CA VAL A 191 -3.68 -3.93 -4.33
C VAL A 191 -3.91 -2.43 -4.52
N ASN A 192 -3.46 -1.64 -3.56
CA ASN A 192 -3.43 -0.17 -3.65
C ASN A 192 -2.12 0.26 -4.32
N LEU A 193 -2.23 0.82 -5.53
CA LEU A 193 -1.09 1.33 -6.31
C LEU A 193 -0.94 2.87 -6.22
N ASN A 194 -1.61 3.55 -5.28
CA ASN A 194 -1.49 5.00 -5.10
C ASN A 194 -0.98 5.41 -3.72
N GLY A 195 -1.44 4.75 -2.65
CA GLY A 195 -1.24 5.23 -1.29
C GLY A 195 -1.74 6.66 -1.07
N TYR A 196 -0.88 7.59 -0.65
CA TYR A 196 -1.22 8.99 -0.40
C TYR A 196 -0.78 9.97 -1.50
N THR A 197 -0.87 9.55 -2.75
CA THR A 197 -0.60 10.39 -3.93
C THR A 197 -1.86 11.07 -4.47
N LYS A 198 -1.67 11.95 -5.48
CA LYS A 198 -2.74 12.61 -6.22
C LYS A 198 -3.66 11.57 -6.88
N GLY A 199 -4.98 11.74 -6.73
CA GLY A 199 -5.97 10.83 -7.34
C GLY A 199 -6.27 9.58 -6.53
N SER A 200 -5.54 9.33 -5.43
CA SER A 200 -5.84 8.26 -4.48
C SER A 200 -7.26 8.36 -3.90
N ARG A 201 -7.89 7.21 -3.66
CA ARG A 201 -9.26 7.08 -3.10
C ARG A 201 -9.30 6.03 -2.00
N ASN A 202 -8.58 6.31 -0.93
CA ASN A 202 -8.40 5.39 0.19
C ASN A 202 -9.71 5.08 0.94
N GLU A 203 -10.77 5.84 0.72
CA GLU A 203 -12.14 5.54 1.13
C GLU A 203 -12.63 4.18 0.60
N ILE A 204 -12.28 3.82 -0.64
CA ILE A 204 -12.62 2.53 -1.23
C ILE A 204 -12.01 1.39 -0.39
N PHE A 205 -10.75 1.56 0.03
CA PHE A 205 -10.06 0.60 0.88
C PHE A 205 -10.56 0.63 2.33
N ALA A 206 -10.93 1.79 2.87
CA ALA A 206 -11.51 1.93 4.21
C ALA A 206 -12.87 1.20 4.35
N LEU A 207 -13.64 1.08 3.27
CA LEU A 207 -14.85 0.25 3.19
C LEU A 207 -14.57 -1.27 3.17
N LYS A 208 -13.31 -1.69 3.01
CA LYS A 208 -12.84 -3.09 3.00
C LYS A 208 -13.61 -4.03 2.05
N PRO A 209 -13.70 -3.74 0.73
CA PRO A 209 -14.40 -4.58 -0.25
C PRO A 209 -13.69 -5.88 -0.63
N ALA A 210 -12.46 -6.12 -0.15
CA ALA A 210 -11.74 -7.39 -0.30
C ALA A 210 -11.21 -7.92 1.06
N PRO A 211 -11.07 -9.25 1.24
CA PRO A 211 -10.62 -9.82 2.52
C PRO A 211 -9.14 -9.60 2.80
N ILE A 212 -8.33 -9.36 1.76
CA ILE A 212 -6.91 -9.03 1.85
C ILE A 212 -6.71 -7.74 1.07
N GLN A 213 -6.12 -6.74 1.71
CA GLN A 213 -5.77 -5.47 1.08
C GLN A 213 -4.30 -5.17 1.34
N VAL A 214 -3.58 -4.73 0.32
CA VAL A 214 -2.12 -4.61 0.34
C VAL A 214 -1.67 -3.36 -0.42
N GLN A 215 -0.69 -2.64 0.11
CA GLN A 215 -0.02 -1.54 -0.55
C GLN A 215 1.09 -2.06 -1.47
N PHE A 216 1.23 -1.47 -2.66
CA PHE A 216 2.37 -1.74 -3.53
C PHE A 216 2.77 -0.52 -4.37
N LEU A 217 4.08 -0.36 -4.57
CA LEU A 217 4.76 0.56 -5.49
C LEU A 217 4.48 2.07 -5.34
N GLY A 218 3.25 2.54 -5.53
CA GLY A 218 2.95 3.95 -5.83
C GLY A 218 3.16 4.97 -4.71
N PHE A 219 3.30 4.53 -3.45
CA PHE A 219 3.63 5.40 -2.33
C PHE A 219 4.78 4.80 -1.50
N PRO A 220 5.95 5.47 -1.40
CA PRO A 220 7.11 4.96 -0.69
C PRO A 220 7.06 5.35 0.81
N GLY A 221 6.07 4.83 1.53
CA GLY A 221 5.88 5.10 2.96
C GLY A 221 4.71 4.27 3.54
N SER A 222 4.54 4.27 4.85
CA SER A 222 3.45 3.53 5.51
C SER A 222 2.07 4.15 5.28
N MET A 223 1.02 3.33 5.12
CA MET A 223 -0.36 3.81 5.04
C MET A 223 -0.91 4.27 6.40
N GLY A 224 -0.34 3.82 7.53
CA GLY A 224 -0.88 4.14 8.86
C GLY A 224 -2.29 3.60 9.08
N ALA A 225 -2.70 2.55 8.36
CA ALA A 225 -4.11 2.22 8.13
C ALA A 225 -4.47 0.75 8.41
N ASP A 226 -5.32 0.52 9.41
CA ASP A 226 -5.89 -0.82 9.74
C ASP A 226 -6.67 -1.48 8.58
N PHE A 227 -6.97 -0.72 7.52
CA PHE A 227 -7.63 -1.22 6.33
C PHE A 227 -6.65 -1.65 5.22
N ILE A 228 -5.35 -1.35 5.30
CA ILE A 228 -4.31 -1.92 4.43
C ILE A 228 -3.23 -2.54 5.34
N PRO A 229 -3.41 -3.77 5.84
CA PRO A 229 -2.52 -4.38 6.82
C PRO A 229 -1.20 -4.96 6.26
N TYR A 230 -0.94 -4.83 4.95
CA TYR A 230 0.24 -5.40 4.29
C TYR A 230 0.88 -4.39 3.32
N LEU A 231 2.20 -4.45 3.18
CA LEU A 231 3.00 -3.70 2.21
C LEU A 231 3.94 -4.68 1.50
N ILE A 232 3.91 -4.69 0.17
CA ILE A 232 4.91 -5.39 -0.64
C ILE A 232 6.13 -4.48 -0.79
N ALA A 233 7.26 -4.94 -0.28
CA ALA A 233 8.55 -4.25 -0.32
C ALA A 233 9.69 -5.27 -0.51
N ASP A 234 10.94 -4.89 -0.24
CA ASP A 234 12.08 -5.82 -0.18
C ASP A 234 12.96 -5.54 1.05
N ASN A 235 13.93 -6.43 1.31
CA ASN A 235 14.79 -6.33 2.49
C ASN A 235 15.89 -5.25 2.38
N VAL A 236 16.06 -4.62 1.21
CA VAL A 236 17.02 -3.50 1.01
C VAL A 236 16.33 -2.16 1.29
N THR A 237 15.10 -2.02 0.81
CA THR A 237 14.24 -0.82 0.95
C THR A 237 13.61 -0.77 2.35
N VAL A 238 13.15 -1.92 2.87
CA VAL A 238 12.55 -2.04 4.21
C VAL A 238 13.25 -3.17 5.01
N PRO A 239 14.53 -2.97 5.38
CA PRO A 239 15.27 -3.89 6.24
C PRO A 239 14.60 -4.02 7.61
N ALA A 240 14.87 -5.10 8.31
CA ALA A 240 14.21 -5.44 9.58
C ALA A 240 14.24 -4.28 10.61
N ALA A 241 15.37 -3.58 10.72
CA ALA A 241 15.58 -2.46 11.64
C ALA A 241 14.70 -1.21 11.37
N LEU A 242 14.09 -1.10 10.18
CA LEU A 242 13.21 0.03 9.83
C LEU A 242 11.71 -0.33 9.87
N ARG A 243 11.36 -1.59 10.18
CA ARG A 243 9.97 -2.07 10.12
C ARG A 243 9.04 -1.43 11.16
N ASP A 244 9.58 -0.97 12.29
CA ASP A 244 8.81 -0.22 13.29
C ASP A 244 8.27 1.11 12.75
N GLY A 245 8.85 1.62 11.65
CA GLY A 245 8.34 2.76 10.89
C GLY A 245 7.07 2.48 10.08
N TYR A 246 6.55 1.25 10.06
CA TYR A 246 5.41 0.84 9.25
C TYR A 246 4.30 0.23 10.12
N SER A 247 3.03 0.52 9.80
CA SER A 247 1.89 -0.22 10.37
C SER A 247 1.65 -1.55 9.67
N GLU A 248 2.16 -1.69 8.45
CA GLU A 248 1.95 -2.82 7.57
C GLU A 248 2.86 -4.00 7.91
N LYS A 249 2.33 -5.21 7.77
CA LYS A 249 3.16 -6.42 7.74
C LYS A 249 3.88 -6.47 6.39
N ILE A 250 5.21 -6.36 6.44
CA ILE A 250 6.06 -6.38 5.23
C ILE A 250 6.04 -7.76 4.57
N VAL A 251 5.56 -7.81 3.33
CA VAL A 251 5.68 -8.94 2.42
C VAL A 251 6.92 -8.68 1.56
N ALA A 252 8.04 -9.30 1.93
CA ALA A 252 9.32 -9.05 1.27
C ALA A 252 9.46 -9.86 -0.03
N MET A 253 9.75 -9.16 -1.12
CA MET A 253 10.13 -9.72 -2.42
C MET A 253 11.56 -10.29 -2.36
N PRO A 254 11.90 -11.30 -3.17
CA PRO A 254 13.16 -12.05 -3.06
C PRO A 254 14.38 -11.24 -3.51
N HIS A 255 14.17 -10.21 -4.35
CA HIS A 255 15.20 -9.36 -4.91
C HIS A 255 14.86 -7.89 -4.67
N THR A 256 13.94 -7.33 -5.47
CA THR A 256 13.40 -5.99 -5.26
C THR A 256 11.88 -5.96 -5.42
N PHE A 257 11.24 -4.96 -4.82
CA PHE A 257 9.82 -4.67 -5.02
C PHE A 257 9.52 -3.93 -6.32
N MET A 258 10.50 -3.28 -6.94
CA MET A 258 10.26 -2.42 -8.10
C MET A 258 10.33 -3.20 -9.42
N PRO A 259 9.21 -3.45 -10.12
CA PRO A 259 9.24 -3.95 -11.49
C PRO A 259 9.73 -2.85 -12.43
N THR A 260 10.24 -3.22 -13.60
CA THR A 260 10.45 -2.27 -14.72
C THR A 260 10.07 -2.93 -16.04
N ASP A 261 9.53 -2.13 -16.96
CA ASP A 261 8.93 -2.63 -18.21
C ASP A 261 9.87 -2.54 -19.43
N HIS A 262 11.12 -2.08 -19.26
CA HIS A 262 12.06 -1.78 -20.35
C HIS A 262 12.26 -2.96 -21.34
N LYS A 263 12.25 -4.21 -20.86
CA LYS A 263 12.41 -5.41 -21.69
C LYS A 263 11.20 -5.70 -22.60
N GLN A 264 10.07 -5.04 -22.35
CA GLN A 264 8.82 -5.17 -23.09
C GLN A 264 8.55 -3.91 -23.94
N SER A 265 8.62 -2.72 -23.34
CA SER A 265 8.31 -1.45 -24.02
C SER A 265 9.48 -0.74 -24.68
N ALA A 266 10.73 -1.06 -24.32
CA ALA A 266 11.92 -0.36 -24.76
C ALA A 266 13.03 -1.31 -25.23
N ARG A 267 12.69 -2.46 -25.84
CA ARG A 267 13.67 -3.48 -26.26
C ARG A 267 14.85 -2.95 -27.06
N ASP A 268 14.64 -1.92 -27.86
CA ASP A 268 15.67 -1.31 -28.69
C ASP A 268 16.82 -0.68 -27.87
N VAL A 269 16.61 -0.33 -26.59
CA VAL A 269 17.71 0.15 -25.72
C VAL A 269 18.67 -0.96 -25.26
N LEU A 270 18.34 -2.22 -25.56
CA LEU A 270 19.21 -3.38 -25.34
C LEU A 270 20.03 -3.73 -26.59
N ASP A 271 19.81 -3.03 -27.71
CA ASP A 271 20.54 -3.18 -28.97
C ASP A 271 21.68 -2.15 -29.01
N PRO A 272 22.96 -2.57 -28.89
CA PRO A 272 24.09 -1.63 -28.87
C PRO A 272 24.18 -0.77 -30.13
N ASP A 273 23.70 -1.28 -31.27
CA ASP A 273 23.71 -0.57 -32.56
C ASP A 273 22.62 0.51 -32.64
N LYS A 274 21.69 0.55 -31.66
CA LYS A 274 20.65 1.57 -31.50
C LYS A 274 20.86 2.48 -30.28
N CYS A 275 21.91 2.25 -29.50
CA CYS A 275 22.26 3.16 -28.39
C CYS A 275 22.59 4.55 -28.96
N PRO A 276 21.95 5.63 -28.48
CA PRO A 276 22.25 6.96 -28.95
C PRO A 276 23.66 7.38 -28.52
N THR A 277 24.36 8.07 -29.41
CA THR A 277 25.70 8.63 -29.18
C THR A 277 25.62 9.92 -28.35
N ARG A 278 26.75 10.41 -27.84
CA ARG A 278 26.77 11.72 -27.17
C ARG A 278 26.52 12.83 -28.21
N SER A 279 27.02 12.64 -29.43
CA SER A 279 26.79 13.54 -30.56
C SER A 279 25.30 13.74 -30.92
N ASP A 280 24.44 12.74 -30.77
CA ASP A 280 22.99 12.83 -31.06
C ASP A 280 22.25 13.84 -30.16
N TYR A 281 22.81 14.12 -28.97
CA TYR A 281 22.30 15.10 -28.01
C TYR A 281 23.16 16.38 -27.94
N GLY A 282 24.11 16.56 -28.87
CA GLY A 282 25.03 17.69 -28.87
C GLY A 282 26.04 17.68 -27.71
N VAL A 283 26.25 16.52 -27.09
CA VAL A 283 27.13 16.35 -25.93
C VAL A 283 28.54 15.97 -26.42
N PRO A 284 29.61 16.65 -25.99
CA PRO A 284 30.97 16.34 -26.46
C PRO A 284 31.45 14.95 -26.03
N GLU A 285 32.04 14.20 -26.96
CA GLU A 285 32.59 12.85 -26.73
C GLU A 285 33.81 12.83 -25.77
N ASP A 286 34.50 13.97 -25.61
CA ASP A 286 35.76 14.12 -24.86
C ASP A 286 35.59 14.54 -23.39
N LYS A 287 34.36 14.62 -22.89
CA LYS A 287 34.03 15.19 -21.56
C LYS A 287 33.13 14.24 -20.76
N PHE A 288 33.05 14.44 -19.45
CA PHE A 288 32.02 13.84 -18.61
C PHE A 288 30.83 14.82 -18.52
#